data_AF-A0A1I3LVD2-F1
#
_entry.id   AF-A0A1I3LVD2-F1
#
_cell.length_a   1.000
_cell.length_b   1.000
_cell.length_c   1.000
_cell.angle_alpha   90.00
_cell.angle_beta   90.00
_cell.angle_gamma   90.00
#
_symmetry.space_group_name_H-M   'P 1'
#
loop_
_entity.id
_entity.type
_entity.pdbx_description
1 polymer ?
#
loop_
_entity_poly.entity_id
_entity_poly.type
_entity_poly.pdbx_seq_one_letter_code
_entity_poly.pdbx_strand_id
1 'polypeptide(L)'
;MREDDEKVVKSIFGLFKVLLPFIEISFLAFILGNLLDSSATAVVIFLFLFVFSFFVSFIIPLAWGVTMFLFISTISNILFGIIAGLVFGGGRFLIKKI
;
A
#
# COMPACT_ATOMS: atom_id res chain seq x y z
N MET A 1 15.99 -7.50 32.23
CA MET A 1 15.02 -6.52 31.72
C MET A 1 13.82 -6.55 32.63
N ARG A 2 13.35 -5.40 33.09
CA ARG A 2 12.19 -5.34 34.00
C ARG A 2 10.92 -5.59 33.19
N GLU A 3 9.91 -6.19 33.82
CA GLU A 3 8.60 -6.49 33.20
C GLU A 3 7.94 -5.25 32.56
N ASP A 4 8.27 -4.06 33.06
CA ASP A 4 7.81 -2.77 32.56
C ASP A 4 8.43 -2.41 31.20
N ASP A 5 9.71 -2.76 30.98
CA ASP A 5 10.41 -2.50 29.71
C ASP A 5 9.76 -3.29 28.56
N GLU A 6 9.34 -4.54 28.84
CA GLU A 6 8.71 -5.40 27.85
C GLU A 6 7.32 -4.91 27.42
N LYS A 7 6.54 -4.36 28.37
CA LYS A 7 5.21 -3.77 28.09
C LYS A 7 5.32 -2.50 27.26
N VAL A 8 6.31 -1.65 27.55
CA VAL A 8 6.56 -0.43 26.78
C VAL A 8 6.96 -0.77 25.35
N VAL A 9 7.88 -1.72 25.16
CA VAL A 9 8.32 -2.16 23.83
C VAL A 9 7.13 -2.74 23.03
N LYS A 10 6.33 -3.63 23.63
CA LYS A 10 5.13 -4.18 22.96
C LYS A 10 4.13 -3.09 22.56
N SER A 11 3.95 -2.07 23.39
CA SER A 11 3.03 -0.95 23.10
C SER A 11 3.53 -0.10 21.93
N ILE A 12 4.84 0.16 21.86
CA ILE A 12 5.47 0.88 20.74
C ILE A 12 5.30 0.08 19.44
N PHE A 13 5.60 -1.22 19.45
CA PHE A 13 5.40 -2.07 18.27
C PHE A 13 3.93 -2.18 17.84
N GLY A 14 3.00 -2.17 18.80
CA GLY A 14 1.57 -2.10 18.53
C GLY A 14 1.18 -0.84 17.75
N LEU A 15 1.69 0.33 18.15
CA LEU A 15 1.45 1.60 17.45
C LEU A 15 1.99 1.57 16.01
N PHE A 16 3.20 1.04 15.79
CA PHE A 16 3.75 0.88 14.44
C PHE A 16 2.87 -0.01 13.57
N LYS A 17 2.35 -1.11 14.11
CA LYS A 17 1.46 -2.02 13.38
C LYS A 17 0.17 -1.33 12.93
N VAL A 18 -0.35 -0.39 13.73
CA VAL A 18 -1.54 0.40 13.41
C VAL A 18 -1.23 1.52 12.41
N LEU A 19 -0.05 2.13 12.48
CA LEU A 19 0.35 3.23 11.58
C LEU A 19 0.75 2.74 10.18
N LEU A 20 1.27 1.52 10.07
CA LEU A 20 1.82 0.98 8.82
C LEU A 20 0.83 1.03 7.63
N PRO A 21 -0.46 0.66 7.78
CA PRO A 21 -1.45 0.79 6.70
C PRO A 21 -1.66 2.23 6.22
N PHE A 22 -1.59 3.22 7.12
CA PHE A 22 -1.76 4.63 6.75
C PHE A 22 -0.56 5.16 5.97
N ILE A 23 0.66 4.76 6.38
CA ILE A 23 1.89 5.06 5.66
C ILE A 23 1.85 4.42 4.26
N GLU A 24 1.37 3.18 4.18
CA GLU A 24 1.25 2.44 2.93
C GLU A 24 0.26 3.08 1.95
N ILE A 25 -0.93 3.50 2.44
CA ILE A 25 -1.91 4.23 1.63
C ILE A 25 -1.34 5.56 1.12
N SER A 26 -0.65 6.30 1.99
CA SER A 26 0.02 7.55 1.62
C SER A 26 1.05 7.30 0.52
N PHE A 27 1.94 6.34 0.73
CA PHE A 27 3.00 5.99 -0.21
C PHE A 27 2.44 5.61 -1.59
N LEU A 28 1.45 4.73 -1.64
CA LEU A 28 0.82 4.31 -2.90
C LEU A 28 0.14 5.46 -3.63
N ALA A 29 -0.58 6.32 -2.90
CA ALA A 29 -1.28 7.45 -3.50
C ALA A 29 -0.31 8.47 -4.10
N PHE A 30 0.80 8.78 -3.42
CA PHE A 30 1.82 9.68 -3.95
C PHE A 30 2.58 9.10 -5.14
N ILE A 31 2.90 7.79 -5.13
CA ILE A 31 3.53 7.15 -6.30
C ILE A 31 2.60 7.18 -7.50
N LEU A 32 1.33 6.79 -7.32
CA LEU A 32 0.35 6.80 -8.40
C LEU A 32 0.10 8.22 -8.92
N GLY A 33 -0.01 9.21 -8.04
CA GLY A 33 -0.16 10.60 -8.44
C GLY A 33 1.04 11.15 -9.20
N ASN A 34 2.26 10.74 -8.82
CA ASN A 34 3.49 11.09 -9.54
C ASN A 34 3.55 10.40 -10.92
N LEU A 35 3.14 9.14 -11.03
CA LEU A 35 3.03 8.44 -12.32
C LEU A 35 2.01 9.07 -13.27
N LEU A 36 1.05 9.83 -12.74
CA LEU A 36 0.00 10.53 -13.49
C LEU A 36 0.28 12.04 -13.60
N ASP A 37 1.49 12.49 -13.24
CA ASP A 37 1.97 13.89 -13.31
C ASP A 37 1.02 14.92 -12.67
N SER A 38 0.31 14.54 -11.61
CA SER A 38 -0.68 15.42 -10.97
C SER A 38 -0.78 15.22 -9.46
N SER A 39 -0.46 16.28 -8.71
CA SER A 39 -0.62 16.33 -7.26
C SER A 39 -2.08 16.27 -6.82
N ALA A 40 -3.00 16.86 -7.60
CA ALA A 40 -4.44 16.76 -7.35
C ALA A 40 -4.90 15.29 -7.46
N THR A 41 -4.39 14.56 -8.45
CA THR A 41 -4.69 13.13 -8.61
C THR A 41 -4.15 12.32 -7.42
N ALA A 42 -2.96 12.64 -6.91
CA ALA A 42 -2.42 12.00 -5.70
C ALA A 42 -3.37 12.14 -4.50
N VAL A 43 -3.90 13.36 -4.26
CA VAL A 43 -4.82 13.64 -3.16
C VAL A 43 -6.15 12.90 -3.34
N VAL A 44 -6.69 12.86 -4.56
CA VAL A 44 -7.93 12.12 -4.87
C VAL A 44 -7.74 10.61 -4.64
N ILE A 45 -6.63 10.04 -5.12
CA ILE A 45 -6.29 8.63 -4.90
C ILE A 45 -6.11 8.34 -3.41
N PHE A 46 -5.45 9.24 -2.68
CA PHE A 46 -5.28 9.09 -1.23
C PHE A 46 -6.63 9.03 -0.51
N LEU A 47 -7.51 9.99 -0.77
CA LEU A 47 -8.85 10.03 -0.17
C LEU A 47 -9.65 8.77 -0.52
N PHE A 48 -9.59 8.32 -1.77
CA PHE A 48 -10.25 7.11 -2.21
C PHE A 48 -9.71 5.88 -1.47
N LEU A 49 -8.40 5.64 -1.50
CA LEU A 49 -7.79 4.50 -0.83
C LEU A 49 -8.02 4.54 0.69
N PHE A 50 -7.99 5.72 1.31
CA PHE A 50 -8.26 5.91 2.72
C PHE A 50 -9.70 5.50 3.08
N VAL A 51 -10.71 6.06 2.40
CA VAL A 51 -12.11 5.73 2.67
C VAL A 51 -12.39 4.26 2.40
N PHE A 52 -11.98 3.75 1.24
CA PHE A 52 -12.24 2.35 0.87
C PHE A 52 -11.45 1.35 1.72
N SER A 53 -10.36 1.75 2.38
CA SER A 53 -9.63 0.85 3.29
C SER A 53 -10.46 0.38 4.49
N PHE A 54 -11.48 1.15 4.89
CA PHE A 54 -12.40 0.78 5.96
C PHE A 54 -13.47 -0.22 5.50
N PHE A 55 -13.88 -0.17 4.23
CA PHE A 55 -14.95 -1.01 3.70
C PHE A 55 -14.42 -2.27 3.02
N VAL A 56 -13.23 -2.20 2.43
CA VAL A 56 -12.71 -3.21 1.51
C VAL A 56 -11.28 -3.59 1.91
N SER A 57 -11.15 -4.74 2.57
CA SER A 57 -9.86 -5.24 3.07
C SER A 57 -8.84 -5.55 1.97
N PHE A 58 -9.28 -5.79 0.72
CA PHE A 58 -8.42 -6.06 -0.43
C PHE A 58 -7.94 -4.79 -1.18
N ILE A 59 -8.39 -3.58 -0.79
CA ILE A 59 -8.09 -2.36 -1.54
C ILE A 59 -6.59 -2.03 -1.57
N ILE A 60 -5.87 -2.26 -0.46
CA ILE A 60 -4.43 -1.99 -0.37
C ILE A 60 -3.64 -2.95 -1.28
N PRO A 61 -3.86 -4.29 -1.23
CA PRO A 61 -3.28 -5.20 -2.22
C PRO A 61 -3.59 -4.83 -3.67
N LEU A 62 -4.84 -4.43 -3.96
CA LEU A 62 -5.22 -4.00 -5.31
C LEU A 62 -4.42 -2.76 -5.73
N ALA A 63 -4.31 -1.76 -4.86
CA ALA A 63 -3.56 -0.53 -5.11
C ALA A 63 -2.08 -0.84 -5.40
N TRP A 64 -1.45 -1.76 -4.66
CA TRP A 64 -0.11 -2.25 -4.99
C TRP A 64 -0.02 -2.86 -6.39
N GLY A 65 -1.00 -3.69 -6.75
CA GLY A 65 -1.07 -4.30 -8.08
C GLY A 65 -1.19 -3.26 -9.19
N VAL A 66 -2.07 -2.26 -9.02
CA VAL A 66 -2.26 -1.16 -9.98
C VAL A 66 -0.99 -0.30 -10.09
N THR A 67 -0.37 0.05 -8.97
CA THR A 67 0.87 0.82 -8.96
C THR A 67 1.98 0.10 -9.73
N MET A 68 2.19 -1.19 -9.46
CA MET A 68 3.24 -1.95 -10.16
C MET A 68 2.90 -2.21 -11.62
N PHE A 69 1.62 -2.42 -11.94
CA PHE A 69 1.17 -2.51 -13.33
C PHE A 69 1.52 -1.23 -14.10
N LEU A 70 1.16 -0.06 -13.57
CA LEU A 70 1.44 1.22 -14.23
C LEU A 70 2.94 1.47 -14.32
N PHE A 71 3.67 1.32 -13.23
CA PHE A 71 5.12 1.54 -13.19
C PHE A 71 5.86 0.69 -14.23
N ILE A 72 5.59 -0.62 -14.27
CA ILE A 72 6.26 -1.54 -15.20
C ILE A 72 5.81 -1.34 -16.65
N SER A 73 4.53 -1.02 -16.88
CA SER A 73 4.02 -0.74 -18.23
C SER A 73 4.65 0.51 -18.83
N THR A 74 5.05 1.50 -18.01
CA THR A 74 5.74 2.71 -18.47
C THR A 74 7.17 2.44 -18.93
N ILE A 75 7.87 1.46 -18.33
CA ILE A 75 9.28 1.16 -18.63
C ILE A 75 9.49 -0.08 -19.52
N SER A 76 8.45 -0.87 -19.75
CA SER A 76 8.52 -2.16 -20.45
C SER A 76 7.26 -2.39 -21.29
N ASN A 77 6.82 -3.65 -21.45
CA ASN A 77 5.61 -4.02 -22.17
C ASN A 77 4.42 -4.24 -21.23
N ILE A 78 3.21 -4.01 -21.75
CA ILE A 78 1.97 -4.14 -21.00
C ILE A 78 1.75 -5.55 -20.44
N LEU A 79 2.18 -6.60 -21.16
CA LEU A 79 2.16 -7.99 -20.69
C LEU A 79 2.99 -8.19 -19.41
N PHE A 80 4.20 -7.61 -19.36
CA PHE A 80 5.04 -7.63 -18.16
C PHE A 80 4.43 -6.81 -17.04
N GLY A 81 3.79 -5.68 -17.36
CA GLY A 81 3.03 -4.89 -16.39
C GLY A 81 1.90 -5.69 -15.74
N ILE A 82 1.12 -6.44 -16.53
CA ILE A 82 0.03 -7.28 -16.00
C ILE A 82 0.58 -8.34 -15.06
N ILE A 83 1.65 -9.05 -15.46
CA ILE A 83 2.29 -10.08 -14.63
C ILE A 83 2.82 -9.46 -13.33
N ALA A 84 3.51 -8.33 -13.41
CA ALA A 84 4.04 -7.64 -12.24
C ALA A 84 2.91 -7.19 -11.30
N GLY A 85 1.84 -6.59 -11.82
CA GLY A 85 0.68 -6.19 -11.02
C GLY A 85 0.04 -7.36 -10.28
N LEU A 86 -0.10 -8.52 -10.95
CA LEU A 86 -0.62 -9.74 -10.32
C LEU A 86 0.32 -10.29 -9.25
N VAL A 87 1.64 -10.32 -9.50
CA VAL A 87 2.64 -10.82 -8.56
C VAL A 87 2.70 -9.94 -7.30
N PHE A 88 2.77 -8.62 -7.46
CA PHE A 88 2.88 -7.70 -6.32
C PHE A 88 1.55 -7.53 -5.58
N GLY A 89 0.43 -7.39 -6.30
CA GLY A 89 -0.90 -7.31 -5.67
C GLY A 89 -1.29 -8.61 -4.97
N GLY A 90 -1.09 -9.75 -5.64
CA GLY A 90 -1.32 -11.08 -5.08
C GLY A 90 -0.37 -11.39 -3.91
N GLY A 91 0.92 -11.10 -4.05
CA GLY A 91 1.91 -11.27 -2.99
C GLY A 91 1.55 -10.45 -1.74
N ARG A 92 1.16 -9.18 -1.91
CA ARG A 92 0.74 -8.34 -0.78
C ARG A 92 -0.52 -8.85 -0.10
N PHE A 93 -1.49 -9.34 -0.88
CA PHE A 93 -2.70 -9.97 -0.35
C PHE A 93 -2.37 -11.18 0.53
N LEU A 94 -1.45 -12.04 0.08
CA LEU A 94 -1.00 -13.20 0.86
C LEU A 94 -0.30 -12.77 2.16
N ILE A 95 0.59 -11.77 2.11
CA ILE A 95 1.28 -11.24 3.29
C ILE A 95 0.29 -10.69 4.33
N LYS A 96 -0.81 -10.07 3.89
CA LYS A 96 -1.84 -9.54 4.81
C LYS A 96 -2.69 -10.64 5.44
N LYS A 97 -2.80 -11.80 4.78
CA LYS A 97 -3.60 -12.94 5.24
C LYS A 97 -2.86 -13.80 6.28
N ILE A 98 -1.54 -13.83 6.21
CA ILE A 98 -0.64 -14.51 7.16
C ILE A 98 -0.52 -13.67 8.44
#